data_AF-A0A915D1J4-F1
#
_entry.id   AF-A0A915D1J4-F1
#
_cell.length_a   1.000
_cell.length_b   1.000
_cell.length_c   1.000
_cell.angle_alpha   90.00
_cell.angle_beta   90.00
_cell.angle_gamma   90.00
#
_symmetry.space_group_name_H-M   'P 1'
#
loop_
_entity.id
_entity.type
_entity.pdbx_description
1 polymer ?
#
loop_
_entity_poly.entity_id
_entity_poly.type
_entity_poly.pdbx_seq_one_letter_code
_entity_poly.pdbx_strand_id
1 'polypeptide(L)'
;MGTYTGTDHEDAKLRKSFHTHLYAVVIDPIRRIKLTVEELVLLKAIIFSNSAIENLNSRDIKLLQTESCRYSKILLHSLQVRLGILPGAKRFGDILSIVSCLLKAAQQTRKSYIILSGVLKLQIYDLAFIDAVVFV
;
A
#
# COMPACT_ATOMS: atom_id res chain seq x y z
N MET A 1 -26.10 -17.12 35.01
CA MET A 1 -26.06 -17.42 33.56
C MET A 1 -26.09 -16.10 32.81
N GLY A 2 -24.91 -15.53 32.52
CA GLY A 2 -24.78 -14.33 31.69
C GLY A 2 -24.36 -14.76 30.29
N THR A 3 -25.13 -14.35 29.28
CA THR A 3 -24.96 -14.68 27.87
C THR A 3 -23.72 -13.99 27.28
N TYR A 4 -22.58 -14.70 27.27
CA TYR A 4 -21.35 -14.31 26.57
C TYR A 4 -21.21 -15.14 25.29
N THR A 5 -21.88 -14.74 24.20
CA THR A 5 -21.67 -15.38 22.88
C THR A 5 -21.87 -14.45 21.67
N GLY A 6 -22.43 -13.24 21.84
CA GLY A 6 -22.80 -12.38 20.72
C GLY A 6 -21.67 -11.48 20.17
N THR A 7 -20.86 -10.89 21.04
CA THR A 7 -19.87 -9.86 20.67
C THR A 7 -18.66 -10.43 19.96
N ASP A 8 -18.12 -11.56 20.41
CA ASP A 8 -16.92 -12.16 19.82
C ASP A 8 -17.17 -12.69 18.40
N HIS A 9 -18.40 -13.13 18.12
CA HIS A 9 -18.79 -13.61 16.80
C HIS A 9 -18.97 -12.46 15.79
N GLU A 10 -19.54 -11.32 16.22
CA GLU A 10 -19.63 -10.13 15.37
C GLU A 10 -18.26 -9.52 15.08
N ASP A 11 -17.38 -9.47 16.09
CA ASP A 11 -16.01 -8.97 15.94
C ASP A 11 -15.18 -9.84 14.98
N ALA A 12 -15.31 -11.18 15.07
CA ALA A 12 -14.67 -12.10 14.13
C ALA A 12 -15.18 -11.94 12.69
N LYS A 13 -16.49 -11.69 12.51
CA LYS A 13 -17.10 -11.45 11.21
C LYS A 13 -16.62 -10.12 10.60
N LEU A 14 -16.53 -9.08 11.41
CA LEU A 14 -16.05 -7.76 11.00
C LEU A 14 -14.58 -7.82 10.57
N ARG A 15 -13.72 -8.50 11.35
CA ARG A 15 -12.31 -8.75 11.01
C ARG A 15 -12.15 -9.49 9.68
N LYS A 16 -12.93 -10.56 9.47
CA LYS A 16 -12.89 -11.34 8.22
C LYS A 16 -13.34 -10.51 7.01
N SER A 17 -14.39 -9.70 7.17
CA SER A 17 -14.86 -8.79 6.13
C SER A 17 -13.81 -7.73 5.78
N PHE A 18 -13.14 -7.18 6.79
CA PHE A 18 -12.07 -6.20 6.61
C PHE A 18 -10.88 -6.79 5.84
N HIS A 19 -10.39 -7.96 6.26
CA HIS A 19 -9.29 -8.67 5.57
C HIS A 19 -9.65 -9.01 4.12
N THR A 20 -10.87 -9.48 3.86
CA THR A 20 -11.35 -9.81 2.51
C THR A 20 -11.36 -8.57 1.62
N HIS A 21 -11.83 -7.44 2.14
CA HIS A 21 -11.85 -6.17 1.41
C HIS A 21 -10.42 -5.67 1.13
N LEU A 22 -9.53 -5.73 2.12
CA LEU A 22 -8.16 -5.29 1.99
C LEU A 22 -7.39 -6.13 0.96
N TYR A 23 -7.60 -7.45 0.95
CA TYR A 23 -7.06 -8.34 -0.07
C TYR A 23 -7.53 -7.94 -1.47
N ALA A 24 -8.83 -7.74 -1.67
CA ALA A 24 -9.40 -7.40 -2.97
C ALA A 24 -8.94 -6.02 -3.50
N VAL A 25 -8.70 -5.06 -2.61
CA VAL A 25 -8.30 -3.69 -3.00
C VAL A 25 -6.80 -3.55 -3.20
N VAL A 26 -5.98 -4.33 -2.48
CA VAL A 26 -4.52 -4.16 -2.43
C VAL A 26 -3.79 -5.27 -3.20
N ILE A 27 -4.11 -6.53 -2.92
CA ILE A 27 -3.39 -7.69 -3.46
C ILE A 27 -3.77 -7.98 -4.90
N ASP A 28 -5.07 -8.00 -5.16
CA ASP A 28 -5.62 -8.36 -6.47
C ASP A 28 -5.09 -7.48 -7.61
N PRO A 29 -5.04 -6.14 -7.47
CA PRO A 29 -4.46 -5.27 -8.50
C PRO A 29 -2.97 -5.52 -8.75
N ILE A 30 -2.17 -5.73 -7.69
CA ILE A 30 -0.73 -6.05 -7.81
C ILE A 30 -0.54 -7.39 -8.54
N ARG A 31 -1.33 -8.41 -8.21
CA ARG A 31 -1.23 -9.72 -8.88
C ARG A 31 -1.63 -9.64 -10.35
N ARG A 32 -2.64 -8.83 -10.69
CA ARG A 32 -3.14 -8.68 -12.07
C ARG A 32 -2.14 -8.00 -13.00
N ILE A 33 -1.39 -7.00 -12.51
CA ILE A 33 -0.42 -6.27 -13.35
C ILE A 33 0.85 -7.09 -13.66
N LYS A 34 1.09 -8.16 -12.90
CA LYS A 34 2.24 -9.06 -13.03
C LYS A 34 3.55 -8.28 -13.11
N LEU A 35 3.90 -7.62 -12.00
CA LEU A 35 5.17 -6.91 -11.89
C LEU A 35 6.33 -7.89 -12.01
N THR A 36 7.33 -7.52 -12.79
CA THR A 36 8.65 -8.13 -12.76
C THR A 36 9.36 -7.75 -11.46
N VAL A 37 10.40 -8.51 -11.10
CA VAL A 37 11.16 -8.27 -9.86
C VAL A 37 11.76 -6.86 -9.88
N GLU A 38 12.29 -6.42 -11.02
CA GLU A 38 12.88 -5.08 -11.15
C GLU A 38 11.84 -3.97 -10.95
N GLU A 39 10.65 -4.14 -11.53
CA GLU A 39 9.54 -3.20 -11.34
C GLU A 39 9.09 -3.14 -9.89
N LEU A 40 9.01 -4.29 -9.21
CA LEU A 40 8.60 -4.36 -7.81
C LEU A 40 9.62 -3.67 -6.89
N VAL A 41 10.92 -3.84 -7.13
CA VAL A 41 11.97 -3.18 -6.34
C VAL A 41 11.91 -1.67 -6.52
N LEU A 42 11.77 -1.19 -7.77
CA LEU A 42 11.64 0.25 -8.05
C LEU A 42 10.34 0.81 -7.46
N LEU A 43 9.25 0.04 -7.49
CA LEU A 43 7.99 0.39 -6.87
C LEU A 43 8.14 0.60 -5.36
N LYS A 44 8.77 -0.35 -4.68
CA LYS A 44 9.08 -0.25 -3.25
C LYS A 44 9.91 1.00 -2.96
N ALA A 45 10.94 1.27 -3.75
CA ALA A 45 11.76 2.46 -3.58
C ALA A 45 10.97 3.78 -3.73
N ILE A 46 10.03 3.83 -4.67
CA ILE A 46 9.12 4.98 -4.84
C ILE A 46 8.21 5.15 -3.62
N ILE A 47 7.64 4.05 -3.11
CA ILE A 47 6.76 4.05 -1.92
C ILE A 47 7.54 4.49 -0.67
N PHE A 48 8.76 3.98 -0.45
CA PHE A 48 9.60 4.37 0.69
C PHE A 48 10.08 5.82 0.61
N SER A 49 10.20 6.34 -0.61
CA SER A 49 10.55 7.74 -0.85
C SER A 49 9.33 8.67 -0.81
N ASN A 50 8.19 8.23 -0.26
CA ASN A 50 6.99 9.05 -0.16
C ASN A 50 7.20 10.21 0.83
N SER A 51 7.20 11.44 0.32
CA SER A 51 7.38 12.65 1.13
C SER A 51 6.13 13.08 1.90
N ALA A 52 5.00 12.37 1.76
CA ALA A 52 3.73 12.70 2.43
C ALA A 52 3.67 12.20 3.90
N ILE A 53 4.83 11.93 4.51
CA ILE A 53 4.94 11.56 5.92
C ILE A 53 4.77 12.82 6.77
N GLU A 54 3.85 12.76 7.73
CA GLU A 54 3.59 13.85 8.67
C GLU A 54 4.83 14.15 9.53
N ASN A 55 5.02 15.41 9.89
CA ASN A 55 6.08 15.89 10.80
C ASN A 55 7.52 15.82 10.26
N LEU A 56 7.72 15.67 8.95
CA LEU A 56 9.05 15.84 8.34
C LEU A 56 9.41 17.32 8.18
N ASN A 57 10.70 17.63 8.37
CA ASN A 57 11.21 18.96 8.05
C ASN A 57 11.32 19.17 6.53
N SER A 58 11.46 20.43 6.11
CA SER A 58 11.51 20.79 4.69
C SER A 58 12.70 20.21 3.93
N ARG A 59 13.81 19.90 4.61
CA ARG A 59 14.99 19.28 4.01
C ARG A 59 14.72 17.81 3.68
N ASP A 60 14.15 17.07 4.62
CA ASP A 60 13.86 15.64 4.47
C ASP A 60 12.76 15.41 3.43
N ILE A 61 11.75 16.28 3.39
CA ILE A 61 10.71 16.28 2.33
C ILE A 61 11.37 16.41 0.96
N LYS A 62 12.29 17.36 0.78
CA LYS A 62 13.00 17.55 -0.51
C LYS A 62 13.87 16.36 -0.88
N LEU A 63 14.53 15.74 0.11
CA LEU A 63 15.33 14.54 -0.11
C LEU A 63 14.46 13.39 -0.63
N LEU A 64 13.34 13.12 0.04
CA LEU A 64 12.40 12.06 -0.37
C LEU A 64 11.79 12.34 -1.74
N GLN A 65 11.41 13.57 -2.05
CA GLN A 65 10.93 13.95 -3.38
C GLN A 65 11.97 13.72 -4.47
N THR A 66 13.24 14.01 -4.16
CA THR A 66 14.36 13.81 -5.10
C THR A 66 14.54 12.32 -5.41
N GLU A 67 14.55 11.49 -4.37
CA GLU A 67 14.68 10.04 -4.52
C GLU A 67 13.47 9.41 -5.22
N SER A 68 12.25 9.82 -4.85
CA SER A 68 11.01 9.36 -5.51
C SER A 68 11.01 9.70 -7.01
N CYS A 69 11.44 10.92 -7.36
CA CYS A 69 11.59 11.36 -8.74
C CYS A 69 12.66 10.54 -9.49
N ARG A 70 13.79 10.26 -8.84
CA ARG A 70 14.87 9.44 -9.40
C ARG A 70 14.41 8.03 -9.72
N TYR A 71 13.80 7.33 -8.77
CA TYR A 71 13.31 5.96 -8.99
C TYR A 71 12.18 5.92 -10.03
N SER A 72 11.31 6.92 -10.05
CA SER A 72 10.26 7.05 -11.08
C SER A 72 10.84 7.19 -12.49
N LYS A 73 11.90 8.00 -12.66
CA LYS A 73 12.60 8.14 -13.94
C LYS A 73 13.29 6.85 -14.38
N ILE A 74 13.94 6.15 -13.44
CA ILE A 74 14.59 4.86 -13.72
C ILE A 74 13.54 3.84 -14.19
N LEU A 75 12.41 3.76 -13.49
CA LEU A 75 11.31 2.86 -13.85
C LEU A 75 10.75 3.19 -15.24
N LEU A 76 10.42 4.45 -15.50
CA LEU A 76 9.92 4.88 -16.82
C LEU A 76 10.92 4.55 -17.93
N HIS A 77 12.19 4.90 -17.76
CA HIS A 77 13.23 4.62 -18.74
C HIS A 77 13.39 3.12 -18.99
N SER A 78 13.46 2.31 -17.93
CA SER A 78 13.56 0.85 -18.05
C SER A 78 12.37 0.26 -18.82
N LEU A 79 11.16 0.76 -18.59
CA LEU A 79 9.96 0.32 -19.29
C LEU A 79 9.99 0.74 -20.76
N GLN A 80 10.44 1.95 -21.06
CA GLN A 80 10.54 2.47 -22.42
C GLN A 80 11.62 1.75 -23.24
N VAL A 81 12.75 1.41 -22.62
CA VAL A 81 13.79 0.59 -23.27
C VAL A 81 13.28 -0.80 -23.60
N ARG A 82 12.53 -1.44 -22.68
CA ARG A 82 12.05 -2.82 -22.86
C ARG A 82 10.83 -2.95 -23.75
N LEU A 83 9.91 -1.98 -23.73
CA LEU A 83 8.59 -2.08 -24.39
C LEU A 83 8.39 -1.04 -25.50
N GLY A 84 9.33 -0.11 -25.69
CA GLY A 84 9.18 1.07 -26.53
C GLY A 84 8.57 2.27 -25.78
N ILE A 85 8.71 3.46 -26.36
CA ILE A 85 8.39 4.74 -25.71
C ILE A 85 6.93 4.80 -25.23
N LEU A 86 5.97 4.56 -26.13
CA LEU A 86 4.54 4.65 -25.82
C LEU A 86 4.05 3.47 -24.94
N PRO A 87 4.34 2.20 -25.26
CA PRO A 87 3.90 1.09 -24.40
C PRO A 87 4.54 1.11 -23.02
N GLY A 88 5.81 1.53 -22.92
CA GLY A 88 6.51 1.72 -21.65
C GLY A 88 5.89 2.82 -20.80
N ALA A 89 5.56 3.96 -21.39
CA ALA A 89 4.86 5.05 -20.68
C ALA A 89 3.46 4.64 -20.22
N LYS A 90 2.72 3.86 -21.02
CA LYS A 90 1.42 3.31 -20.62
C LYS A 90 1.56 2.40 -19.40
N ARG A 91 2.48 1.43 -19.45
CA ARG A 91 2.73 0.51 -18.33
C ARG A 91 3.19 1.25 -17.06
N PHE A 92 4.00 2.30 -17.22
CA PHE A 92 4.39 3.17 -16.10
C PHE A 92 3.16 3.81 -15.44
N GLY A 93 2.21 4.34 -16.24
CA GLY A 93 0.94 4.86 -15.74
C GLY A 93 0.11 3.81 -15.00
N ASP A 94 0.01 2.59 -15.53
CA ASP A 94 -0.69 1.48 -14.88
C ASP A 94 -0.08 1.14 -13.51
N ILE A 95 1.25 1.13 -13.42
CA ILE A 95 1.97 0.88 -12.16
C ILE A 95 1.71 2.01 -11.14
N LEU A 96 1.79 3.28 -11.54
CA LEU A 96 1.54 4.42 -10.64
C LEU A 96 0.09 4.51 -10.17
N SER A 97 -0.87 4.06 -10.99
CA SER A 97 -2.27 3.96 -10.59
C SER A 97 -2.41 3.00 -9.40
N ILE A 98 -1.71 1.86 -9.44
CA ILE A 98 -1.67 0.91 -8.32
C ILE A 98 -1.04 1.55 -7.09
N VAL A 99 0.09 2.26 -7.22
CA VAL A 99 0.71 2.99 -6.07
C VAL A 99 -0.30 3.91 -5.41
N SER A 100 -1.04 4.66 -6.21
CA SER A 100 -2.03 5.61 -5.72
C SER A 100 -3.17 4.90 -4.97
N CYS A 101 -3.63 3.75 -5.49
CA CYS A 101 -4.60 2.90 -4.81
C CYS A 101 -4.03 2.33 -3.50
N LEU A 102 -2.79 1.85 -3.49
CA LEU A 102 -2.14 1.28 -2.29
C LEU A 102 -1.96 2.33 -1.19
N LEU A 103 -1.48 3.52 -1.53
CA LEU A 103 -1.31 4.61 -0.55
C LEU A 103 -2.65 5.05 0.02
N LYS A 104 -3.70 5.15 -0.80
CA LYS A 104 -5.07 5.46 -0.34
C LYS A 104 -5.63 4.36 0.54
N ALA A 105 -5.45 3.09 0.17
CA ALA A 105 -5.89 1.96 0.97
C ALA A 105 -5.17 1.91 2.32
N ALA A 106 -3.84 2.12 2.34
CA ALA A 106 -3.05 2.19 3.57
C ALA A 106 -3.52 3.32 4.50
N GLN A 107 -3.78 4.51 3.95
CA GLN A 107 -4.34 5.64 4.70
C GLN A 107 -5.74 5.33 5.25
N GLN A 108 -6.60 4.72 4.45
CA GLN A 108 -7.96 4.35 4.87
C GLN A 108 -7.92 3.29 5.97
N THR A 109 -7.09 2.25 5.82
CA THR A 109 -6.90 1.23 6.85
C THR A 109 -6.36 1.83 8.13
N ARG A 110 -5.39 2.75 8.07
CA ARG A 110 -4.89 3.43 9.27
C ARG A 110 -6.00 4.17 10.00
N LYS A 111 -6.88 4.88 9.27
CA LYS A 111 -8.04 5.57 9.87
C LYS A 111 -9.03 4.59 10.48
N SER A 112 -9.41 3.53 9.74
CA SER A 112 -10.30 2.49 10.23
C SER A 112 -9.73 1.80 11.47
N TYR A 113 -8.42 1.52 11.50
CA TYR A 113 -7.73 0.95 12.66
C TYR A 113 -7.76 1.88 13.87
N ILE A 114 -7.51 3.18 13.70
CA ILE A 114 -7.59 4.15 14.82
C ILE A 114 -9.00 4.11 15.44
N ILE A 115 -10.04 4.08 14.61
CA ILE A 115 -11.43 4.00 15.08
C ILE A 115 -11.69 2.64 15.78
N LEU A 116 -11.31 1.53 15.15
CA LEU A 116 -11.47 0.17 15.70
C LEU A 116 -10.71 -0.02 17.00
N SER A 117 -9.47 0.45 17.10
CA SER A 117 -8.64 0.34 18.30
C SER A 117 -9.20 1.16 19.46
N GLY A 118 -9.79 2.33 19.18
CA GLY A 118 -10.47 3.17 20.17
C GLY A 118 -11.81 2.59 20.64
N VAL A 119 -12.54 1.90 19.78
CA VAL A 119 -13.87 1.34 20.10
C VAL A 119 -13.78 -0.08 20.68
N LEU A 120 -12.85 -0.92 20.21
CA LEU A 120 -12.83 -2.37 20.46
C LEU A 120 -11.59 -2.88 21.25
N LYS A 121 -10.70 -2.01 21.74
CA LYS A 121 -9.47 -2.42 22.49
C LYS A 121 -8.68 -3.55 21.80
N LEU A 122 -8.64 -3.58 20.47
CA LEU A 122 -7.99 -4.68 19.73
C LEU A 122 -6.46 -4.57 19.79
N GLN A 123 -5.77 -5.66 20.13
CA GLN A 123 -4.30 -5.72 20.16
C GLN A 123 -3.68 -5.97 18.77
N ILE A 124 -2.85 -5.00 18.35
CA ILE A 124 -1.61 -4.92 17.52
C ILE A 124 -1.32 -5.93 16.37
N TYR A 125 -1.84 -7.15 16.35
CA TYR A 125 -1.30 -8.20 15.47
C TYR A 125 -1.63 -8.08 13.96
N ASP A 126 -2.61 -7.25 13.55
CA ASP A 126 -3.04 -7.14 12.15
C ASP A 126 -2.19 -6.18 11.28
N LEU A 127 -1.31 -5.36 11.87
CA LEU A 127 -0.43 -4.45 11.12
C LEU A 127 0.64 -5.20 10.31
N ALA A 128 1.03 -6.37 10.80
CA ALA A 128 2.00 -7.26 10.13
C ALA A 128 1.52 -7.74 8.76
N PHE A 129 0.21 -7.72 8.46
CA PHE A 129 -0.31 -8.11 7.15
C PHE A 129 -0.07 -7.04 6.09
N ILE A 130 -0.20 -5.75 6.44
CA ILE A 130 0.11 -4.66 5.51
C ILE A 130 1.62 -4.52 5.36
N ASP A 131 2.37 -4.68 6.46
CA ASP A 131 3.83 -4.74 6.37
C ASP A 131 4.28 -5.96 5.55
N ALA A 132 3.68 -7.14 5.70
CA ALA A 132 4.02 -8.30 4.86
C ALA A 132 3.66 -8.12 3.37
N VAL A 133 2.61 -7.36 3.07
CA VAL A 133 2.13 -7.15 1.69
C VAL A 133 2.89 -6.04 0.97
N VAL A 134 3.42 -5.06 1.71
CA VAL A 134 4.23 -3.96 1.18
C VAL A 134 5.73 -4.29 1.25
N PHE A 135 6.18 -5.14 2.19
CA PHE A 135 7.59 -5.42 2.45
C PHE A 135 8.10 -6.82 2.03
N VAL A 136 7.24 -7.80 1.68
CA VAL A 136 7.68 -9.04 0.95
C VAL A 136 7.71 -8.77 -0.55
#